data_AF-A0A349QZU7-F1
#
_entry.id   AF-A0A349QZU7-F1
#
_cell.length_a   1.000
_cell.length_b   1.000
_cell.length_c   1.000
_cell.angle_alpha   90.00
_cell.angle_beta   90.00
_cell.angle_gamma   90.00
#
_symmetry.space_group_name_H-M   'P 1'
#
loop_
_entity.id
_entity.type
_entity.pdbx_description
1 polymer ?
#
loop_
_entity_poly.entity_id
_entity_poly.type
_entity_poly.pdbx_seq_one_letter_code
_entity_poly.pdbx_strand_id
1 'polypeptide(L)'
;MKEKKVLFIGLVWPEPTSSAAGFRMMQLIETFINRSYQITFASAAAKSPYSAPLQSLGIQEQTIVLNSNSFDEFIAQLKPDIVVFDRFMVEEQYGWRVAQHCPDALRVLDTEDLHFLRQARQTSVKNNGDFSFQELFTDTAKREIAAILRSDLSLIISESEMKILIEEFRISPDILYYLPFLEDEITAADVEQWNTFEERKNLLFIGNFIHEPNWHTVQYLKTQIWPQLLKMLPKVELHIYGAYATQKV
;
A
#
# COMPACT_ATOMS: atom_id res chain seq x y z
N MET A 1 16.82 6.27 27.32
CA MET A 1 17.19 5.92 25.93
C MET A 1 17.01 7.15 25.07
N LYS A 2 17.83 7.37 24.05
CA LYS A 2 17.70 8.52 23.14
C LYS A 2 16.36 8.40 22.40
N GLU A 3 15.57 9.47 22.40
CA GLU A 3 14.30 9.55 21.68
C GLU A 3 14.57 9.39 20.17
N LYS A 4 13.88 8.44 19.54
CA LYS A 4 14.07 8.06 18.13
C LYS A 4 13.12 8.85 17.24
N LYS A 5 13.62 9.28 16.08
CA LYS A 5 12.85 10.05 15.09
C LYS A 5 12.56 9.22 13.84
N VAL A 6 11.32 9.24 13.38
CA VAL A 6 10.89 8.61 12.13
C VAL A 6 10.34 9.67 11.20
N LEU A 7 10.84 9.66 9.97
CA LEU A 7 10.28 10.43 8.87
C LEU A 7 9.51 9.48 7.94
N PHE A 8 8.21 9.68 7.82
CA PHE A 8 7.43 9.10 6.73
C PHE A 8 7.43 10.05 5.55
N ILE A 9 7.67 9.54 4.35
CA ILE A 9 7.50 10.30 3.12
C ILE A 9 6.38 9.63 2.33
N GLY A 10 5.24 10.30 2.26
CA GLY A 10 4.03 9.82 1.60
C GLY A 10 3.94 10.30 0.15
N LEU A 11 3.53 9.42 -0.77
CA LEU A 11 3.10 9.83 -2.11
C LEU A 11 1.88 10.75 -2.00
N VAL A 12 1.00 10.42 -1.05
CA VAL A 12 -0.14 11.22 -0.61
C VAL A 12 -0.19 11.29 0.91
N TRP A 13 -1.02 12.17 1.45
CA TRP A 13 -1.40 12.10 2.86
C TRP A 13 -2.27 10.87 3.10
N PRO A 14 -2.10 10.13 4.21
CA PRO A 14 -2.80 8.86 4.42
C PRO A 14 -4.31 9.09 4.52
N GLU A 15 -5.08 8.33 3.74
CA GLU A 15 -6.55 8.36 3.74
C GLU A 15 -7.11 7.00 4.20
N PRO A 16 -7.14 6.71 5.51
CA PRO A 16 -7.41 5.37 6.04
C PRO A 16 -8.84 4.89 5.83
N THR A 17 -9.79 5.79 5.58
CA THR A 17 -11.19 5.45 5.32
C THR A 17 -11.51 5.29 3.82
N SER A 18 -10.57 5.66 2.95
CA SER A 18 -10.78 5.70 1.48
C SER A 18 -9.87 4.77 0.70
N SER A 19 -8.76 4.31 1.30
CA SER A 19 -7.74 3.50 0.63
C SER A 19 -7.06 2.49 1.57
N ALA A 20 -6.73 1.31 1.03
CA ALA A 20 -5.95 0.31 1.75
C ALA A 20 -4.52 0.78 2.07
N ALA A 21 -3.91 1.54 1.14
CA ALA A 21 -2.62 2.21 1.33
C ALA A 21 -2.63 3.16 2.54
N GLY A 22 -3.63 4.05 2.60
CA GLY A 22 -3.80 4.96 3.74
C GLY A 22 -4.04 4.23 5.06
N PHE A 23 -4.81 3.14 5.04
CA PHE A 23 -5.06 2.31 6.22
C PHE A 23 -3.76 1.66 6.72
N ARG A 24 -2.99 1.05 5.82
CA ARG A 24 -1.68 0.47 6.13
C ARG A 24 -0.70 1.50 6.68
N MET A 25 -0.62 2.67 6.06
CA MET A 25 0.27 3.73 6.50
C MET A 25 -0.03 4.14 7.94
N MET A 26 -1.31 4.20 8.32
CA MET A 26 -1.72 4.43 9.70
C MET A 26 -1.33 3.28 10.64
N GLN A 27 -1.47 2.02 10.21
CA GLN A 27 -1.00 0.86 11.00
C GLN A 27 0.51 0.95 11.27
N LEU A 28 1.32 1.28 10.26
CA LEU A 28 2.77 1.46 10.44
C LEU A 28 3.08 2.60 11.41
N ILE A 29 2.44 3.76 11.24
CA ILE A 29 2.56 4.90 12.14
C ILE A 29 2.26 4.51 13.59
N GLU A 30 1.17 3.77 13.83
CA GLU A 30 0.77 3.31 15.16
C GLU A 30 1.85 2.45 15.82
N THR A 31 2.56 1.61 15.06
CA THR A 31 3.67 0.81 15.62
C THR A 31 4.83 1.66 16.17
N PHE A 32 5.02 2.87 15.63
CA PHE A 32 6.03 3.82 16.11
C PHE A 32 5.50 4.69 17.25
N ILE A 33 4.21 5.05 17.23
CA ILE A 33 3.54 5.73 18.36
C ILE A 33 3.64 4.86 19.61
N ASN A 34 3.35 3.56 19.49
CA ASN A 34 3.40 2.60 20.60
C ASN A 34 4.80 2.41 21.19
N ARG A 35 5.85 2.82 20.47
CA ARG A 35 7.24 2.85 20.94
C ARG A 35 7.70 4.23 21.40
N SER A 36 6.81 5.23 21.41
CA SER A 36 7.09 6.62 21.77
C SER A 36 8.15 7.28 20.89
N TYR A 37 8.12 7.01 19.58
CA TYR A 37 9.02 7.67 18.63
C TYR A 37 8.43 9.02 18.23
N GLN A 38 9.30 9.99 17.93
CA GLN A 38 8.89 11.25 17.31
C GLN A 38 8.64 11.02 15.83
N ILE A 39 7.42 11.30 15.37
CA ILE A 39 7.01 11.03 14.00
C ILE A 39 6.81 12.36 13.27
N THR A 40 7.45 12.48 12.11
CA THR A 40 7.17 13.50 11.11
C THR A 40 6.63 12.82 9.86
N PHE A 41 5.49 13.27 9.35
CA PHE A 41 4.94 12.85 8.07
C PHE A 41 5.14 13.97 7.04
N ALA A 42 5.77 13.65 5.92
CA ALA A 42 6.03 14.60 4.86
C ALA A 42 5.42 14.14 3.53
N SER A 43 4.83 15.07 2.78
CA SER A 43 4.33 14.77 1.43
C SER A 43 4.34 16.01 0.54
N ALA A 44 4.54 15.81 -0.75
CA ALA A 44 4.40 16.86 -1.77
C ALA A 44 2.94 17.01 -2.24
N ALA A 45 2.05 16.08 -1.89
CA ALA A 45 0.65 16.13 -2.25
C ALA A 45 -0.12 17.20 -1.45
N ALA A 46 -1.24 17.66 -2.00
CA ALA A 46 -2.20 18.44 -1.23
C ALA A 46 -3.02 17.51 -0.32
N LYS A 47 -3.43 18.03 0.84
CA LYS A 47 -4.38 17.33 1.71
C LYS A 47 -5.77 17.30 1.11
N SER A 48 -6.52 16.26 1.43
CA SER A 48 -7.94 16.12 1.12
C SER A 48 -8.77 16.10 2.42
N PRO A 49 -10.11 16.23 2.34
CA PRO A 49 -10.99 16.01 3.49
C PRO A 49 -10.93 14.59 4.08
N TYR A 50 -10.38 13.62 3.35
CA TYR A 50 -10.23 12.22 3.79
C TYR A 50 -8.85 11.94 4.42
N SER A 51 -7.94 12.91 4.37
CA SER A 51 -6.62 12.78 5.00
C SER A 51 -6.75 12.63 6.51
N ALA A 52 -5.98 11.72 7.09
CA ALA A 52 -5.96 11.47 8.52
C ALA A 52 -5.56 12.73 9.31
N PRO A 53 -6.11 12.96 10.51
CA PRO A 53 -5.78 14.11 11.34
C PRO A 53 -4.46 13.89 12.09
N LEU A 54 -3.33 13.79 11.38
CA LEU A 54 -2.04 13.39 11.98
C LEU A 54 -1.61 14.30 13.14
N GLN A 55 -1.86 15.62 13.05
CA GLN A 55 -1.57 16.56 14.13
C GLN A 55 -2.26 16.22 15.45
N SER A 56 -3.51 15.70 15.43
CA SER A 56 -4.20 15.30 16.66
C SER A 56 -3.60 14.06 17.30
N LEU A 57 -2.81 13.30 16.54
CA LEU A 57 -2.04 12.15 17.00
C LEU A 57 -0.63 12.55 17.48
N GLY A 58 -0.32 13.85 17.54
CA GLY A 58 1.01 14.35 17.91
C GLY A 58 2.08 14.21 16.83
N ILE A 59 1.67 13.90 15.58
CA ILE A 59 2.57 13.75 14.45
C ILE A 59 2.81 15.12 13.81
N GLN A 60 4.08 15.44 13.59
CA GLN A 60 4.46 16.65 12.86
C GLN A 60 4.22 16.47 11.37
N GLU A 61 3.73 17.51 10.70
CA GLU A 61 3.44 17.46 9.28
C GLU A 61 4.35 18.43 8.52
N GLN A 62 4.96 17.95 7.44
CA GLN A 62 5.83 18.75 6.58
C GLN A 62 5.38 18.68 5.12
N THR A 63 4.99 19.82 4.55
CA THR A 63 4.77 19.88 3.09
C THR A 63 6.11 19.91 2.36
N ILE A 64 6.26 19.08 1.34
CA ILE A 64 7.44 19.04 0.48
C ILE A 64 7.20 19.90 -0.76
N VAL A 65 8.10 20.84 -1.03
CA VAL A 65 8.10 21.59 -2.29
C VAL A 65 8.87 20.79 -3.34
N LEU A 66 8.22 20.44 -4.45
CA LEU A 66 8.83 19.67 -5.53
C LEU A 66 10.05 20.39 -6.12
N ASN A 67 11.10 19.62 -6.42
CA ASN A 67 12.34 20.11 -7.03
C ASN A 67 13.01 21.28 -6.27
N SER A 68 12.82 21.34 -4.96
CA SER A 68 13.39 22.38 -4.09
C SER A 68 14.43 21.82 -3.13
N ASN A 69 15.50 22.58 -2.88
CA ASN A 69 16.52 22.28 -1.87
C ASN A 69 15.99 22.39 -0.42
N SER A 70 14.82 22.99 -0.23
CA SER A 70 14.16 23.06 1.09
C SER A 70 13.97 21.69 1.75
N PHE A 71 13.78 20.63 0.95
CA PHE A 71 13.72 19.26 1.47
C PHE A 71 15.07 18.81 2.07
N ASP A 72 16.20 19.15 1.44
CA ASP A 72 17.53 18.80 1.95
C ASP A 72 17.80 19.48 3.28
N GLU A 73 17.50 20.78 3.35
CA GLU A 73 17.64 21.57 4.57
C GLU A 73 16.76 20.99 5.69
N PHE A 74 15.52 20.63 5.37
CA PHE A 74 14.57 20.01 6.29
C PHE A 74 15.10 18.69 6.85
N ILE A 75 15.51 17.74 6.02
CA ILE A 75 15.96 16.42 6.50
C ILE A 75 17.29 16.52 7.28
N ALA A 76 18.19 17.42 6.86
CA ALA A 76 19.45 17.66 7.55
C ALA A 76 19.26 18.27 8.96
N GLN A 77 18.19 19.04 9.15
CA GLN A 77 17.79 19.57 10.47
C GLN A 77 17.04 18.51 11.30
N LEU A 78 16.12 17.77 10.67
CA LEU A 78 15.34 16.74 11.34
C LEU A 78 16.23 15.63 11.91
N LYS A 79 17.21 15.18 11.11
CA LYS A 79 18.12 14.05 11.40
C LYS A 79 17.33 12.81 11.85
N PRO A 80 16.44 12.26 11.00
CA PRO A 80 15.68 11.08 11.33
C PRO A 80 16.61 9.88 11.56
N ASP A 81 16.24 9.00 12.50
CA ASP A 81 16.91 7.70 12.68
C ASP A 81 16.38 6.68 11.66
N ILE A 82 15.13 6.83 11.22
CA ILE A 82 14.45 5.96 10.27
C ILE A 82 13.68 6.82 9.26
N VAL A 83 13.75 6.46 7.98
CA VAL A 83 12.92 7.03 6.92
C VAL A 83 12.09 5.92 6.28
N VAL A 84 10.77 6.10 6.24
CA VAL A 84 9.83 5.16 5.60
C VAL A 84 9.29 5.79 4.32
N PHE A 85 9.50 5.14 3.18
CA PHE A 85 9.01 5.58 1.87
C PHE A 85 7.70 4.86 1.51
N ASP A 86 6.67 5.64 1.19
CA ASP A 86 5.40 5.17 0.60
C ASP A 86 5.62 4.81 -0.88
N ARG A 87 5.83 3.52 -1.14
CA ARG A 87 6.09 2.93 -2.47
C ARG A 87 7.36 3.41 -3.16
N PHE A 88 7.74 2.68 -4.20
CA PHE A 88 9.04 2.86 -4.87
C PHE A 88 9.22 4.23 -5.52
N MET A 89 8.14 4.93 -5.90
CA MET A 89 8.21 6.24 -6.56
C MET A 89 8.72 7.32 -5.60
N VAL A 90 8.35 7.20 -4.33
CA VAL A 90 8.80 8.13 -3.30
C VAL A 90 10.25 7.85 -2.92
N GLU A 91 10.64 6.58 -2.81
CA GLU A 91 12.06 6.21 -2.67
C GLU A 91 12.87 6.73 -3.87
N GLU A 92 12.39 6.53 -5.10
CA GLU A 92 13.12 6.98 -6.30
C GLU A 92 13.33 8.50 -6.29
N GLN A 93 12.32 9.25 -5.84
CA GLN A 93 12.35 10.71 -5.82
C GLN A 93 13.22 11.29 -4.68
N TYR A 94 13.19 10.68 -3.49
CA TYR A 94 13.76 11.26 -2.27
C TYR A 94 14.86 10.42 -1.61
N GLY A 95 14.97 9.12 -1.92
CA GLY A 95 15.89 8.18 -1.28
C GLY A 95 17.36 8.56 -1.42
N TRP A 96 17.77 9.07 -2.58
CA TRP A 96 19.14 9.54 -2.79
C TRP A 96 19.48 10.79 -1.96
N ARG A 97 18.51 11.68 -1.75
CA ARG A 97 18.66 12.88 -0.92
C ARG A 97 18.79 12.51 0.55
N VAL A 98 18.00 11.53 1.00
CA VAL A 98 18.12 10.94 2.34
C VAL A 98 19.50 10.31 2.52
N ALA A 99 19.97 9.49 1.57
CA ALA A 99 21.29 8.88 1.64
C ALA A 99 22.43 9.92 1.71
N GLN A 100 22.27 11.07 1.04
CA GLN A 100 23.27 12.14 1.04
C GLN A 100 23.30 12.93 2.35
N HIS A 101 22.13 13.32 2.88
CA HIS A 101 22.03 14.25 4.02
C HIS A 101 21.84 13.55 5.36
N CYS A 102 21.39 12.29 5.37
CA CYS A 102 21.14 11.46 6.54
C CYS A 102 21.66 10.03 6.30
N PRO A 103 22.98 9.85 6.06
CA PRO A 103 23.56 8.55 5.67
C PRO A 103 23.39 7.45 6.72
N ASP A 104 23.22 7.82 7.99
CA ASP A 104 23.02 6.88 9.11
C ASP A 104 21.55 6.51 9.34
N ALA A 105 20.61 7.11 8.60
CA ALA A 105 19.19 6.82 8.75
C ALA A 105 18.84 5.48 8.10
N LEU A 106 18.13 4.61 8.82
CA LEU A 106 17.60 3.38 8.27
C LEU A 106 16.52 3.70 7.23
N ARG A 107 16.73 3.30 5.98
CA ARG A 107 15.81 3.52 4.86
C ARG A 107 14.92 2.29 4.69
N VAL A 108 13.64 2.47 4.96
CA VAL A 108 12.62 1.44 4.86
C VAL A 108 11.69 1.77 3.70
N LEU A 109 11.53 0.84 2.75
CA LEU A 109 10.55 0.94 1.68
C LEU A 109 9.30 0.17 2.08
N ASP A 110 8.16 0.83 2.21
CA ASP A 110 6.87 0.15 2.26
C ASP A 110 6.39 -0.05 0.83
N THR A 111 6.40 -1.29 0.34
CA THR A 111 6.06 -1.54 -1.07
C THR A 111 4.57 -1.37 -1.32
N GLU A 112 3.72 -1.65 -0.33
CA GLU A 112 2.26 -1.83 -0.41
C GLU A 112 1.82 -2.98 -1.34
N ASP A 113 2.41 -3.04 -2.53
CA ASP A 113 2.37 -4.12 -3.49
C ASP A 113 3.48 -3.95 -4.53
N LEU A 114 3.75 -5.01 -5.29
CA LEU A 114 4.64 -4.93 -6.45
C LEU A 114 3.89 -4.35 -7.65
N HIS A 115 4.18 -3.10 -8.00
CA HIS A 115 3.56 -2.39 -9.10
C HIS A 115 3.86 -3.05 -10.44
N PHE A 116 5.08 -3.57 -10.65
CA PHE A 116 5.41 -4.31 -11.87
C PHE A 116 4.56 -5.58 -12.00
N LEU A 117 4.27 -6.27 -10.89
CA LEU A 117 3.46 -7.49 -10.89
C LEU A 117 2.01 -7.16 -11.23
N ARG A 118 1.46 -6.07 -10.67
CA ARG A 118 0.14 -5.55 -11.06
C ARG A 118 0.09 -5.26 -12.56
N GLN A 119 1.09 -4.58 -13.09
CA GLN A 119 1.15 -4.21 -14.51
C GLN A 119 1.25 -5.44 -15.42
N ALA A 120 2.05 -6.43 -15.04
CA ALA A 120 2.16 -7.70 -15.76
C ALA A 120 0.80 -8.42 -15.81
N ARG A 121 0.12 -8.56 -14.66
CA ARG A 121 -1.23 -9.16 -14.60
C ARG A 121 -2.25 -8.40 -15.47
N GLN A 122 -2.20 -7.07 -15.48
CA GLN A 122 -3.08 -6.27 -16.34
C GLN A 122 -2.80 -6.52 -17.83
N THR A 123 -1.53 -6.66 -18.21
CA THR A 123 -1.09 -6.93 -19.59
C THR A 123 -1.56 -8.31 -20.04
N SER A 124 -1.34 -9.33 -19.21
CA SER A 124 -1.82 -10.70 -19.46
C SER A 124 -3.33 -10.75 -19.72
N VAL A 125 -4.15 -10.07 -18.92
CA VAL A 125 -5.61 -10.02 -19.14
C VAL A 125 -5.96 -9.37 -20.48
N LYS A 126 -5.25 -8.32 -20.89
CA LYS A 126 -5.43 -7.69 -22.21
C LYS A 126 -5.01 -8.60 -23.36
N ASN A 127 -4.06 -9.50 -23.11
CA ASN A 127 -3.54 -10.48 -24.06
C ASN A 127 -4.27 -11.85 -23.95
N ASN A 128 -5.56 -11.85 -23.61
CA ASN A 128 -6.40 -13.05 -23.48
C ASN A 128 -5.96 -14.07 -22.41
N GLY A 129 -5.21 -13.66 -21.40
CA GLY A 129 -4.83 -14.48 -20.25
C GLY A 129 -3.52 -15.25 -20.41
N ASP A 130 -2.79 -15.05 -21.51
CA ASP A 130 -1.45 -15.61 -21.68
C ASP A 130 -0.44 -14.83 -20.82
N PHE A 131 -0.31 -15.19 -19.55
CA PHE A 131 0.72 -14.63 -18.68
C PHE A 131 2.10 -15.17 -19.10
N SER A 132 2.91 -14.31 -19.71
CA SER A 132 4.31 -14.60 -19.95
C SER A 132 5.16 -14.07 -18.79
N PHE A 133 6.05 -14.91 -18.28
CA PHE A 133 7.02 -14.51 -17.26
C PHE A 133 7.88 -13.31 -17.70
N GLN A 134 8.08 -13.12 -19.01
CA GLN A 134 8.77 -11.95 -19.56
C GLN A 134 8.05 -10.63 -19.24
N GLU A 135 6.73 -10.66 -19.00
CA GLU A 135 5.94 -9.47 -18.64
C GLU A 135 6.30 -8.91 -17.26
N LEU A 136 7.04 -9.66 -16.44
CA LEU A 136 7.57 -9.14 -15.17
C LEU A 136 8.74 -8.17 -15.36
N PHE A 137 9.48 -8.24 -16.48
CA PHE A 137 10.71 -7.45 -16.70
C PHE A 137 10.44 -6.14 -17.44
N THR A 138 9.65 -5.27 -16.83
CA THR A 138 9.30 -3.95 -17.38
C THR A 138 10.24 -2.84 -16.89
N ASP A 139 10.14 -1.64 -17.47
CA ASP A 139 10.85 -0.48 -16.92
C ASP A 139 10.35 -0.11 -15.51
N THR A 140 9.07 -0.37 -15.20
CA THR A 140 8.54 -0.28 -13.83
C THR A 140 9.27 -1.25 -12.91
N ALA A 141 9.49 -2.49 -13.34
CA ALA A 141 10.23 -3.48 -12.55
C ALA A 141 11.66 -3.02 -12.27
N LYS A 142 12.36 -2.47 -13.27
CA LYS A 142 13.72 -1.93 -13.07
C LYS A 142 13.74 -0.84 -11.99
N ARG A 143 12.76 0.08 -12.02
CA ARG A 143 12.65 1.17 -11.05
C ARG A 143 12.33 0.66 -9.65
N GLU A 144 11.35 -0.22 -9.53
CA GLU A 144 10.87 -0.79 -8.27
C GLU A 144 11.94 -1.69 -7.61
N ILE A 145 12.58 -2.57 -8.39
CA ILE A 145 13.69 -3.39 -7.90
C ILE A 145 14.89 -2.53 -7.49
N ALA A 146 15.20 -1.49 -8.24
CA ALA A 146 16.27 -0.58 -7.86
C ALA A 146 15.96 0.17 -6.55
N ALA A 147 14.69 0.50 -6.28
CA ALA A 147 14.28 1.11 -5.03
C ALA A 147 14.43 0.14 -3.83
N ILE A 148 14.05 -1.13 -4.01
CA ILE A 148 14.28 -2.19 -3.03
C ILE A 148 15.78 -2.30 -2.72
N LEU A 149 16.63 -2.32 -3.74
CA LEU A 149 18.09 -2.45 -3.59
C LEU A 149 18.79 -1.21 -3.01
N ARG A 150 18.18 -0.02 -3.12
CA ARG A 150 18.69 1.22 -2.50
C ARG A 150 18.24 1.39 -1.05
N SER A 151 17.23 0.65 -0.64
CA SER A 151 16.70 0.65 0.73
C SER A 151 17.44 -0.37 1.60
N ASP A 152 17.48 -0.12 2.90
CA ASP A 152 18.11 -1.02 3.86
C ASP A 152 17.14 -2.16 4.26
N LEU A 153 15.83 -1.90 4.17
CA LEU A 153 14.77 -2.88 4.40
C LEU A 153 13.57 -2.57 3.50
N SER A 154 12.94 -3.59 2.92
CA SER A 154 11.66 -3.46 2.19
C SER A 154 10.59 -4.31 2.86
N LEU A 155 9.44 -3.69 3.17
CA LEU A 155 8.28 -4.34 3.77
C LEU A 155 7.38 -4.89 2.67
N ILE A 156 7.13 -6.20 2.67
CA ILE A 156 6.37 -6.91 1.64
C ILE A 156 5.07 -7.46 2.23
N ILE A 157 3.93 -7.28 1.54
CA ILE A 157 2.60 -7.64 2.06
C ILE A 157 2.17 -9.06 1.71
N SER A 158 2.73 -9.64 0.65
CA SER A 158 2.33 -10.96 0.16
C SER A 158 3.47 -11.96 0.15
N GLU A 159 3.20 -13.20 0.60
CA GLU A 159 4.12 -14.33 0.43
C GLU A 159 4.41 -14.61 -1.06
N SER A 160 3.44 -14.35 -1.94
CA SER A 160 3.64 -14.50 -3.39
C SER A 160 4.64 -13.47 -3.93
N GLU A 161 4.58 -12.24 -3.42
CA GLU A 161 5.51 -11.17 -3.79
C GLU A 161 6.91 -11.45 -3.23
N MET A 162 7.01 -11.93 -1.99
CA MET A 162 8.27 -12.41 -1.40
C MET A 162 8.92 -13.47 -2.30
N LYS A 163 8.14 -14.46 -2.73
CA LYS A 163 8.62 -15.53 -3.61
C LYS A 163 9.13 -14.97 -4.94
N ILE A 164 8.39 -14.07 -5.58
CA ILE A 164 8.80 -13.44 -6.85
C ILE A 164 10.12 -12.67 -6.67
N LEU A 165 10.26 -11.87 -5.61
CA LEU A 165 11.49 -11.12 -5.36
C LEU A 165 12.70 -12.03 -5.15
N ILE A 166 12.55 -13.11 -4.38
CA ILE A 166 13.65 -14.03 -4.04
C ILE A 166 13.99 -14.95 -5.20
N GLU A 167 13.00 -15.61 -5.79
CA GLU A 167 13.23 -16.66 -6.78
C GLU A 167 13.52 -16.10 -8.16
N GLU A 168 12.84 -15.01 -8.55
CA GLU A 168 12.87 -14.50 -9.92
C GLU A 168 13.82 -13.33 -10.07
N PHE A 169 13.75 -12.37 -9.14
CA PHE A 169 14.63 -11.20 -9.14
C PHE A 169 15.92 -11.40 -8.33
N ARG A 170 16.06 -12.56 -7.65
CA ARG A 170 17.25 -12.92 -6.87
C ARG A 170 17.62 -11.89 -5.81
N ILE A 171 16.61 -11.22 -5.25
CA ILE A 171 16.80 -10.27 -4.16
C ILE A 171 17.16 -11.03 -2.88
N SER A 172 18.17 -10.53 -2.16
CA SER A 172 18.56 -11.13 -0.89
C SER A 172 17.39 -11.07 0.10
N PRO A 173 17.02 -12.19 0.75
CA PRO A 173 16.03 -12.17 1.83
C PRO A 173 16.40 -11.25 2.99
N ASP A 174 17.68 -10.92 3.17
CA ASP A 174 18.16 -10.07 4.28
C ASP A 174 17.61 -8.64 4.26
N ILE A 175 17.22 -8.15 3.08
CA ILE A 175 16.64 -6.80 2.91
C ILE A 175 15.12 -6.85 2.72
N LEU A 176 14.49 -8.02 2.87
CA LEU A 176 13.06 -8.23 2.69
C LEU A 176 12.43 -8.66 4.02
N TYR A 177 11.33 -8.02 4.40
CA TYR A 177 10.58 -8.39 5.58
C TYR A 177 9.10 -8.55 5.26
N TYR A 178 8.58 -9.76 5.47
CA TYR A 178 7.16 -10.03 5.30
C TYR A 178 6.36 -9.37 6.43
N LEU A 179 5.57 -8.36 6.07
CA LEU A 179 4.71 -7.61 6.98
C LEU A 179 3.35 -7.38 6.31
N PRO A 180 2.41 -8.34 6.44
CA PRO A 180 1.04 -8.18 5.95
C PRO A 180 0.28 -7.11 6.75
N PHE A 181 -0.99 -6.90 6.43
CA PHE A 181 -1.87 -6.02 7.22
C PHE A 181 -1.90 -6.46 8.69
N LEU A 182 -1.86 -5.49 9.59
CA LEU A 182 -1.83 -5.69 11.03
C LEU A 182 -3.25 -5.74 11.59
N GLU A 183 -4.05 -6.68 11.08
CA GLU A 183 -5.43 -6.88 11.54
C GLU A 183 -5.47 -7.55 12.92
N ASP A 184 -6.50 -7.22 13.69
CA ASP A 184 -6.77 -7.89 14.95
C ASP A 184 -7.10 -9.37 14.72
N GLU A 185 -6.67 -10.22 15.65
CA GLU A 185 -7.00 -11.64 15.62
C GLU A 185 -8.52 -11.83 15.80
N ILE A 186 -9.11 -12.64 14.93
CA ILE A 186 -10.51 -13.06 15.07
C ILE A 186 -10.61 -13.98 16.29
N THR A 187 -11.29 -13.51 17.33
CA THR A 187 -11.44 -14.27 18.57
C THR A 187 -12.63 -15.24 18.52
N ALA A 188 -12.64 -16.24 19.41
CA ALA A 188 -13.79 -17.13 19.54
C ALA A 188 -15.08 -16.37 19.90
N ALA A 189 -14.96 -15.30 20.70
CA ALA A 189 -16.09 -14.46 21.07
C ALA A 189 -16.66 -13.68 19.87
N ASP A 190 -15.80 -13.24 18.94
CA ASP A 190 -16.26 -12.61 17.69
C ASP A 190 -17.05 -13.61 16.85
N VAL A 191 -16.53 -14.84 16.71
CA VAL A 191 -17.17 -15.91 15.93
C VAL A 191 -18.52 -16.31 16.54
N GLU A 192 -18.63 -16.37 17.87
CA GLU A 192 -19.89 -16.66 18.56
C GLU A 192 -20.97 -15.61 18.31
N GLN A 193 -20.60 -14.37 18.00
CA GLN A 193 -21.53 -13.29 17.66
C GLN A 193 -21.92 -13.25 16.18
N TRP A 194 -21.25 -14.04 15.33
CA TRP A 194 -21.55 -14.05 13.90
C TRP A 194 -22.82 -14.85 13.59
N ASN A 195 -23.51 -14.42 12.55
CA ASN A 195 -24.58 -15.22 11.96
C ASN A 195 -24.03 -16.61 11.56
N THR A 196 -24.83 -17.63 11.86
CA THR A 196 -24.60 -19.00 11.39
C THR A 196 -24.54 -19.03 9.86
N PHE A 197 -23.97 -20.10 9.30
CA PHE A 197 -23.86 -20.22 7.85
C PHE A 197 -25.24 -20.14 7.16
N GLU A 198 -26.25 -20.76 7.75
CA GLU A 198 -27.62 -20.83 7.26
C GLU A 198 -28.35 -19.48 7.32
N GLU A 199 -27.93 -18.57 8.21
CA GLU A 199 -28.50 -17.23 8.37
C GLU A 199 -27.86 -16.19 7.45
N ARG A 200 -26.65 -16.46 6.94
CA ARG A 200 -25.96 -15.58 6.00
C ARG A 200 -26.74 -15.54 4.67
N LYS A 201 -26.92 -14.33 4.15
CA LYS A 201 -27.62 -14.06 2.90
C LYS A 201 -26.76 -13.16 2.03
N ASN A 202 -27.02 -13.22 0.73
CA ASN A 202 -26.45 -12.34 -0.27
C ASN A 202 -24.93 -12.48 -0.42
N LEU A 203 -24.39 -11.82 -1.44
CA LEU A 203 -22.96 -11.70 -1.72
C LEU A 203 -22.60 -10.21 -1.70
N LEU A 204 -21.34 -9.91 -1.37
CA LEU A 204 -20.84 -8.54 -1.40
C LEU A 204 -19.55 -8.44 -2.20
N PHE A 205 -19.39 -7.32 -2.90
CA PHE A 205 -18.11 -6.85 -3.42
C PHE A 205 -17.88 -5.44 -2.88
N ILE A 206 -16.67 -5.17 -2.38
CA ILE A 206 -16.25 -3.85 -1.93
C ILE A 206 -14.95 -3.46 -2.63
N GLY A 207 -14.92 -2.25 -3.22
CA GLY A 207 -13.72 -1.73 -3.87
C GLY A 207 -13.86 -0.27 -4.29
N ASN A 208 -12.80 0.51 -4.18
CA ASN A 208 -12.75 1.90 -4.65
C ASN A 208 -12.63 1.95 -6.19
N PHE A 209 -13.55 2.66 -6.87
CA PHE A 209 -13.67 2.67 -8.34
C PHE A 209 -12.74 3.65 -9.07
N ILE A 210 -11.88 4.39 -8.35
CA ILE A 210 -10.70 5.04 -8.95
C ILE A 210 -9.72 3.97 -9.46
N HIS A 211 -9.60 2.87 -8.73
CA HIS A 211 -8.75 1.76 -9.13
C HIS A 211 -9.45 0.93 -10.21
N GLU A 212 -8.95 1.05 -11.44
CA GLU A 212 -9.47 0.37 -12.63
C GLU A 212 -9.75 -1.14 -12.43
N PRO A 213 -8.90 -1.92 -11.72
CA PRO A 213 -9.18 -3.33 -11.46
C PRO A 213 -10.53 -3.57 -10.75
N ASN A 214 -10.93 -2.72 -9.80
CA ASN A 214 -12.18 -2.91 -9.05
C ASN A 214 -13.41 -2.77 -9.94
N TRP A 215 -13.38 -1.80 -10.87
CA TRP A 215 -14.43 -1.66 -11.88
C TRP A 215 -14.48 -2.88 -12.81
N HIS A 216 -13.33 -3.34 -13.30
CA HIS A 216 -13.27 -4.56 -14.14
C HIS A 216 -13.79 -5.79 -13.41
N THR A 217 -13.52 -5.92 -12.10
CA THR A 217 -14.09 -7.00 -11.28
C THR A 217 -15.62 -6.93 -11.25
N VAL A 218 -16.22 -5.75 -11.04
CA VAL A 218 -17.68 -5.59 -11.10
C VAL A 218 -18.24 -5.95 -12.47
N GLN A 219 -17.59 -5.51 -13.55
CA GLN A 219 -18.00 -5.85 -14.91
C GLN A 219 -17.95 -7.38 -15.15
N TYR A 220 -16.87 -8.04 -14.70
CA TYR A 220 -16.72 -9.50 -14.83
C TYR A 220 -17.74 -10.25 -13.97
N LEU A 221 -17.94 -9.81 -12.73
CA LEU A 221 -19.00 -10.33 -11.85
C LEU A 221 -20.36 -10.24 -12.52
N LYS A 222 -20.73 -9.08 -13.04
CA LYS A 222 -22.03 -8.85 -13.69
C LYS A 222 -22.24 -9.67 -14.96
N THR A 223 -21.21 -9.81 -15.79
CA THR A 223 -21.35 -10.39 -17.15
C THR A 223 -21.06 -11.88 -17.22
N GLN A 224 -20.11 -12.38 -16.43
CA GLN A 224 -19.64 -13.77 -16.52
C GLN A 224 -20.13 -14.62 -15.34
N ILE A 225 -20.06 -14.09 -14.11
CA ILE A 225 -20.32 -14.87 -12.89
C ILE A 225 -21.81 -14.82 -12.50
N TRP A 226 -22.37 -13.63 -12.37
CA TRP A 226 -23.71 -13.39 -11.83
C TRP A 226 -24.83 -14.12 -12.59
N PRO A 227 -24.83 -14.19 -13.94
CA PRO A 227 -25.86 -14.94 -14.67
C PRO A 227 -25.85 -16.44 -14.37
N GLN A 228 -24.71 -16.99 -13.96
CA GLN A 228 -24.58 -18.39 -13.56
C GLN A 228 -25.02 -18.59 -12.11
N LEU A 229 -24.57 -17.71 -11.20
CA LEU A 229 -24.97 -17.74 -9.79
C LEU A 229 -26.47 -17.56 -9.61
N LEU A 230 -27.10 -16.65 -10.34
CA LEU A 230 -28.53 -16.39 -10.24
C LEU A 230 -29.39 -17.61 -10.61
N LYS A 231 -28.89 -18.49 -11.51
CA LYS A 231 -29.58 -19.75 -11.84
C LYS A 231 -29.55 -20.74 -10.68
N MET A 232 -28.45 -20.75 -9.92
CA MET A 232 -28.26 -21.64 -8.77
C MET A 232 -28.92 -21.09 -7.51
N LEU A 233 -28.93 -19.77 -7.35
CA LEU A 233 -29.32 -19.04 -6.15
C LEU A 233 -30.27 -17.87 -6.52
N PRO A 234 -31.51 -18.15 -6.93
CA PRO A 234 -32.41 -17.14 -7.50
C PRO A 234 -32.89 -16.07 -6.52
N LYS A 235 -32.67 -16.27 -5.22
CA LYS A 235 -33.09 -15.34 -4.14
C LYS A 235 -31.92 -14.57 -3.53
N VAL A 236 -30.70 -14.78 -4.02
CA VAL A 236 -29.49 -14.13 -3.51
C VAL A 236 -29.27 -12.83 -4.28
N GLU A 237 -28.88 -11.78 -3.57
CA GLU A 237 -28.51 -10.48 -4.14
C GLU A 237 -26.98 -10.31 -4.12
N LEU A 238 -26.44 -9.54 -5.08
CA LEU A 238 -25.05 -9.09 -5.08
C LEU A 238 -25.02 -7.59 -4.76
N HIS A 239 -24.45 -7.25 -3.61
CA HIS A 239 -24.30 -5.88 -3.14
C HIS A 239 -22.92 -5.37 -3.52
N ILE A 240 -22.87 -4.16 -4.10
CA ILE A 240 -21.64 -3.55 -4.58
C ILE A 240 -21.42 -2.26 -3.80
N TYR A 241 -20.32 -2.18 -3.07
CA TYR A 241 -19.94 -1.04 -2.25
C TYR A 241 -18.62 -0.45 -2.75
N GLY A 242 -18.49 0.87 -2.71
CA GLY A 242 -17.26 1.52 -3.16
C GLY A 242 -17.42 3.02 -3.37
N ALA A 243 -16.35 3.76 -3.12
CA ALA A 243 -16.29 5.18 -3.43
C ALA A 243 -16.01 5.42 -4.93
N TYR A 244 -16.33 6.63 -5.40
CA TYR A 244 -15.99 7.13 -6.73
C TYR A 244 -16.57 6.33 -7.92
N ALA A 245 -17.70 5.66 -7.73
CA ALA A 245 -18.44 5.05 -8.83
C ALA A 245 -18.86 6.12 -9.85
N THR A 246 -18.57 5.90 -11.12
CA THR A 246 -19.05 6.76 -12.22
C THR A 246 -20.19 6.05 -12.95
N GLN A 247 -20.86 6.72 -13.90
CA GLN A 247 -21.96 6.11 -14.67
C GLN A 247 -21.59 4.82 -15.41
N LYS A 248 -20.30 4.56 -15.61
CA LYS A 248 -19.83 3.32 -16.22
C LYS A 248 -19.99 2.11 -15.29
N VAL A 249 -20.01 2.31 -13.97
CA VAL A 249 -20.06 1.27 -12.92
C VAL A 249 -21.45 0.65 -12.80
#